data_AF-A0AAV6C9T3-F1
#
_entry.id   AF-A0AAV6C9T3-F1
#
_cell.length_a   1.000
_cell.length_b   1.000
_cell.length_c   1.000
_cell.angle_alpha   90.00
_cell.angle_beta   90.00
_cell.angle_gamma   90.00
#
_symmetry.space_group_name_H-M   'P 1'
#
loop_
_entity.id
_entity.type
_entity.pdbx_description
1 polymer ?
#
loop_
_entity_poly.entity_id
_entity_poly.type
_entity_poly.pdbx_seq_one_letter_code
_entity_poly.pdbx_strand_id
1 'polypeptide(L)'
;MKSAIKHNGRGFHLEPAKVLLRAGTLLFALTAISGVAFAAESGSPEPANSTAGLVFHWLNFLLVFGGLAYLLARYGGGYFRGRAQTITASIREAAAEKAAAEQELREAAEKIIFLDQEIVQLRRKAAEESAVTAERVAESGHREISRIEQASRAEISAAQRAARLELKSLAGGMAVERASALVRSRMDANRRAALFQTFLARLAGRAN
;
A
#
# COMPACT_ATOMS: atom_id res chain seq x y z
N MET A 1 -39.16 17.37 -25.89
CA MET A 1 -40.11 16.42 -26.51
C MET A 1 -39.99 15.13 -25.70
N LYS A 2 -40.87 14.67 -24.81
CA LYS A 2 -42.32 14.79 -24.55
C LYS A 2 -42.49 14.79 -23.02
N SER A 3 -43.17 15.78 -22.43
CA SER A 3 -44.59 15.71 -22.03
C SER A 3 -44.94 14.49 -21.16
N ALA A 4 -45.21 14.74 -19.88
CA ALA A 4 -46.39 14.22 -19.19
C ALA A 4 -46.51 14.88 -17.81
N ILE A 5 -47.17 16.04 -17.83
CA ILE A 5 -47.91 16.56 -16.68
C ILE A 5 -48.93 15.49 -16.30
N LYS A 6 -48.82 14.88 -15.11
CA LYS A 6 -49.91 14.09 -14.53
C LYS A 6 -50.50 14.84 -13.35
N HIS A 7 -51.69 15.37 -13.62
CA HIS A 7 -52.62 15.94 -12.67
C HIS A 7 -53.01 14.93 -11.59
N ASN A 8 -53.33 15.50 -10.43
CA ASN A 8 -54.46 15.18 -9.59
C ASN A 8 -54.45 13.86 -8.79
N GLY A 9 -54.51 14.04 -7.47
CA GLY A 9 -54.72 12.99 -6.50
C GLY A 9 -53.97 13.28 -5.22
N ARG A 10 -54.24 14.41 -4.56
CA ARG A 10 -53.95 14.55 -3.13
C ARG A 10 -54.90 13.60 -2.39
N GLY A 11 -54.61 12.30 -2.50
CA GLY A 11 -55.20 11.25 -1.70
C GLY A 11 -54.82 11.57 -0.27
N PHE A 12 -55.80 12.06 0.48
CA PHE A 12 -55.75 12.21 1.92
C PHE A 12 -55.70 10.80 2.53
N HIS A 13 -54.58 10.09 2.36
CA HIS A 13 -54.27 8.87 3.11
C HIS A 13 -53.98 9.30 4.55
N LEU A 14 -55.07 9.46 5.30
CA LEU A 14 -55.00 9.62 6.74
C LEU A 14 -54.82 8.23 7.32
N GLU A 15 -53.62 7.95 7.82
CA GLU A 15 -53.36 6.84 8.74
C GLU A 15 -54.54 6.72 9.74
N PRO A 16 -55.13 5.54 9.94
CA PRO A 16 -56.31 5.39 10.81
C PRO A 16 -56.02 5.90 12.24
N ALA A 17 -54.75 5.87 12.67
CA ALA A 17 -54.28 6.46 13.91
C ALA A 17 -54.40 8.00 13.95
N LYS A 18 -54.12 8.68 12.83
CA LYS A 18 -54.26 10.14 12.71
C LYS A 18 -55.73 10.55 12.61
N VAL A 19 -56.60 9.72 12.02
CA VAL A 19 -58.05 9.95 11.98
C VAL A 19 -58.64 9.83 13.39
N LEU A 20 -58.27 8.81 14.16
CA LEU A 20 -58.78 8.64 15.53
C LEU A 20 -58.24 9.71 16.49
N LEU A 21 -56.98 10.13 16.34
CA LEU A 21 -56.41 11.26 17.09
C LEU A 21 -57.12 12.57 16.74
N ARG A 22 -57.36 12.83 15.44
CA ARG A 22 -58.09 14.02 14.97
C ARG A 22 -59.55 13.99 15.43
N ALA A 23 -60.20 12.84 15.41
CA ALA A 23 -61.55 12.65 15.93
C ALA A 23 -61.60 12.84 17.45
N GLY A 24 -60.59 12.38 18.20
CA GLY A 24 -60.44 12.63 19.63
C GLY A 24 -60.23 14.11 19.95
N THR A 25 -59.37 14.81 19.20
CA THR A 25 -59.19 16.27 19.35
C THR A 25 -60.41 17.07 18.92
N LEU A 26 -61.15 16.60 17.91
CA LEU A 26 -62.41 17.22 17.46
C LEU A 26 -63.53 16.98 18.47
N LEU A 27 -63.63 15.79 19.05
CA LEU A 27 -64.58 15.49 20.12
C LEU A 27 -64.26 16.31 21.37
N PHE A 28 -62.98 16.41 21.74
CA PHE A 28 -62.53 17.28 22.83
C PHE A 28 -62.85 18.76 22.56
N ALA A 29 -62.56 19.25 21.36
CA ALA A 29 -62.90 20.62 20.95
C ALA A 29 -64.42 20.84 20.95
N LEU A 30 -65.23 19.88 20.48
CA LEU A 30 -66.69 19.97 20.49
C LEU A 30 -67.24 20.00 21.92
N THR A 31 -66.69 19.17 22.82
CA THR A 31 -67.06 19.18 24.25
C THR A 31 -66.61 20.45 24.96
N ALA A 32 -65.45 21.03 24.59
CA ALA A 32 -64.96 22.29 25.14
C ALA A 32 -65.79 23.49 24.66
N ILE A 33 -66.17 23.50 23.38
CA ILE A 33 -67.05 24.54 22.80
C ILE A 33 -68.45 24.46 23.39
N SER A 34 -69.03 23.26 23.60
CA SER A 34 -70.30 23.11 24.31
C SER A 34 -70.22 23.54 25.78
N GLY A 35 -69.09 23.30 26.47
CA GLY A 35 -68.87 23.80 27.83
C GLY A 35 -68.82 25.33 27.90
N VAL A 36 -68.22 25.98 26.90
CA VAL A 36 -68.20 27.45 26.78
C VAL A 36 -69.56 28.01 26.35
N ALA A 37 -70.30 27.34 25.46
CA ALA A 37 -71.64 27.76 25.04
C ALA A 37 -72.67 27.67 26.17
N PHE A 38 -72.63 26.61 26.98
CA PHE A 38 -73.49 26.48 28.17
C PHE A 38 -73.11 27.47 29.28
N ALA A 39 -71.85 27.92 29.32
CA ALA A 39 -71.39 28.99 30.21
C ALA A 39 -71.74 30.40 29.68
N ALA A 40 -71.94 30.57 28.37
CA ALA A 40 -72.24 31.85 27.74
C ALA A 40 -73.74 32.21 27.72
N GLU A 41 -74.65 31.23 27.86
CA GLU A 41 -76.10 31.45 27.86
C GLU A 41 -76.71 31.64 29.27
N SER A 42 -75.94 31.46 30.35
CA SER A 42 -76.41 31.74 31.72
C SER A 42 -75.90 33.10 32.23
N GLY A 43 -76.75 34.13 32.11
CA GLY A 43 -76.61 35.35 32.90
C GLY A 43 -76.83 35.07 34.40
N SER A 44 -75.72 34.95 35.14
CA SER A 44 -75.56 34.96 36.61
C SER A 44 -75.99 33.71 37.42
N PRO A 45 -75.33 33.37 38.56
CA PRO A 45 -73.96 33.65 39.01
C PRO A 45 -73.07 32.37 39.00
N GLU A 46 -71.75 32.54 38.85
CA GLU A 46 -70.68 31.62 39.28
C GLU A 46 -71.05 30.11 39.35
N PRO A 47 -70.91 29.35 38.25
CA PRO A 47 -71.09 27.89 38.29
C PRO A 47 -69.94 27.17 39.03
N ALA A 48 -69.05 27.92 39.70
CA ALA A 48 -68.00 27.39 40.54
C ALA A 48 -68.53 26.69 41.81
N ASN A 49 -69.73 27.05 42.31
CA ASN A 49 -70.22 26.61 43.63
C ASN A 49 -71.58 25.87 43.64
N SER A 50 -72.12 25.48 42.48
CA SER A 50 -73.40 24.74 42.40
C SER A 50 -73.15 23.26 42.09
N THR A 51 -73.77 22.34 42.86
CA THR A 51 -73.57 20.88 42.74
C THR A 51 -73.79 20.38 41.31
N ALA A 52 -74.75 20.95 40.58
CA ALA A 52 -75.01 20.59 39.18
C ALA A 52 -73.87 21.02 38.23
N GLY A 53 -73.26 22.19 38.47
CA GLY A 53 -72.08 22.66 37.74
C GLY A 53 -70.88 21.77 38.00
N LEU A 54 -70.60 21.43 39.27
CA LEU A 54 -69.51 20.53 39.63
C LEU A 54 -69.69 19.14 38.99
N VAL A 55 -70.90 18.58 39.01
CA VAL A 55 -71.21 17.27 38.41
C VAL A 55 -70.99 17.28 36.90
N PHE A 56 -71.38 18.37 36.20
CA PHE A 56 -71.14 18.50 34.77
C PHE A 56 -69.65 18.58 34.42
N HIS A 57 -68.86 19.33 35.21
CA HIS A 57 -67.41 19.41 35.03
C HIS A 57 -66.73 18.06 35.29
N TRP A 58 -67.11 17.34 36.35
CA TRP A 58 -66.59 16.00 36.66
C TRP A 58 -66.97 14.98 35.59
N LEU A 59 -68.20 15.03 35.06
CA LEU A 59 -68.65 14.15 33.98
C LEU A 59 -67.88 14.43 32.68
N ASN A 60 -67.68 15.70 32.33
CA ASN A 60 -66.88 16.11 31.18
C ASN A 60 -65.41 15.67 31.33
N PHE A 61 -64.82 15.91 32.51
CA PHE A 61 -63.47 15.48 32.84
C PHE A 61 -63.34 13.96 32.73
N LEU A 62 -64.30 13.19 33.27
CA LEU A 62 -64.26 11.73 33.20
C LEU A 62 -64.44 11.22 31.77
N LEU A 63 -65.24 11.89 30.94
CA LEU A 63 -65.43 11.53 29.53
C LEU A 63 -64.17 11.79 28.71
N VAL A 64 -63.53 12.94 28.90
CA VAL A 64 -62.25 13.26 28.25
C VAL A 64 -61.12 12.37 28.78
N PHE A 65 -61.02 12.21 30.09
CA PHE A 65 -60.00 11.38 30.73
C PHE A 65 -60.17 9.91 30.36
N GLY A 66 -61.39 9.40 30.30
CA GLY A 66 -61.70 8.05 29.84
C GLY A 66 -61.36 7.85 28.38
N GLY A 67 -61.70 8.80 27.51
CA GLY A 67 -61.32 8.77 26.09
C GLY A 67 -59.81 8.83 25.88
N LEU A 68 -59.11 9.67 26.65
CA LEU A 68 -57.67 9.80 26.62
C LEU A 68 -56.99 8.53 27.15
N ALA A 69 -57.45 7.98 28.28
CA ALA A 69 -56.95 6.73 28.85
C ALA A 69 -57.16 5.55 27.88
N TYR A 70 -58.31 5.48 27.21
CA TYR A 70 -58.57 4.48 26.17
C TYR A 70 -57.61 4.62 24.98
N LEU A 71 -57.36 5.86 24.52
CA LEU A 71 -56.43 6.11 23.42
C LEU A 71 -54.99 5.78 23.80
N LEU A 72 -54.55 6.14 25.01
CA LEU A 72 -53.22 5.80 25.54
C LEU A 72 -53.07 4.29 25.73
N ALA A 73 -54.08 3.60 26.26
CA ALA A 73 -54.06 2.15 26.40
C ALA A 73 -53.99 1.45 25.03
N ARG A 74 -54.73 1.97 24.03
CA ARG A 74 -54.79 1.37 22.69
C ARG A 74 -53.55 1.63 21.84
N TYR A 75 -52.97 2.83 21.90
CA TYR A 75 -51.85 3.24 21.03
C TYR A 75 -50.50 3.33 21.74
N GLY A 76 -50.47 3.56 23.05
CA GLY A 76 -49.23 3.73 23.82
C GLY A 76 -48.38 2.46 23.88
N GLY A 77 -49.01 1.28 24.02
CA GLY A 77 -48.30 0.01 24.09
C GLY A 77 -47.47 -0.30 22.83
N GLY A 78 -47.94 0.11 21.64
CA GLY A 78 -47.21 -0.06 20.39
C GLY A 78 -45.97 0.85 20.28
N TYR A 79 -46.08 2.09 20.77
CA TYR A 79 -44.98 3.06 20.74
C TYR A 79 -43.82 2.66 21.66
N PHE A 80 -44.11 2.28 22.91
CA PHE A 80 -43.07 1.82 23.85
C PHE A 80 -42.44 0.50 23.40
N ARG A 81 -43.23 -0.43 22.85
CA ARG A 81 -42.70 -1.70 22.34
C ARG A 81 -41.81 -1.50 21.12
N GLY A 82 -42.19 -0.60 20.20
CA GLY A 82 -41.36 -0.22 19.06
C GLY A 82 -40.02 0.38 19.49
N ARG A 83 -40.03 1.33 20.45
CA ARG A 83 -38.79 1.94 20.98
C ARG A 83 -37.91 0.93 21.72
N ALA A 84 -38.49 0.05 22.53
CA ALA A 84 -37.75 -1.00 23.20
C ALA A 84 -37.11 -2.00 22.21
N GLN A 85 -37.81 -2.34 21.12
CA GLN A 85 -37.26 -3.15 20.04
C GLN A 85 -36.12 -2.43 19.31
N THR A 86 -36.27 -1.13 19.00
CA THR A 86 -35.20 -0.35 18.37
C THR A 86 -33.95 -0.28 19.24
N ILE A 87 -34.10 -0.02 20.54
CA ILE A 87 -32.97 0.02 21.49
C ILE A 87 -32.31 -1.34 21.61
N THR A 88 -33.10 -2.42 21.71
CA THR A 88 -32.56 -3.78 21.78
C THR A 88 -31.83 -4.15 20.48
N ALA A 89 -32.38 -3.76 19.33
CA ALA A 89 -31.74 -3.98 18.03
C ALA A 89 -30.42 -3.20 17.92
N SER A 90 -30.38 -1.92 18.30
CA SER A 90 -29.16 -1.12 18.25
C SER A 90 -28.09 -1.61 19.23
N ILE A 91 -28.49 -2.11 20.41
CA ILE A 91 -27.55 -2.73 21.36
C ILE A 91 -26.97 -4.02 20.77
N ARG A 92 -27.80 -4.86 20.12
CA ARG A 92 -27.33 -6.09 19.47
C ARG A 92 -26.40 -5.81 18.30
N GLU A 93 -26.73 -4.81 17.48
CA GLU A 93 -25.90 -4.37 16.36
C GLU A 93 -24.55 -3.84 16.86
N ALA A 94 -24.54 -2.93 17.83
CA ALA A 94 -23.32 -2.44 18.44
C ALA A 94 -22.48 -3.55 19.11
N ALA A 95 -23.12 -4.55 19.71
CA ALA A 95 -22.42 -5.71 20.27
C ALA A 95 -21.81 -6.59 19.18
N ALA A 96 -22.50 -6.79 18.05
CA ALA A 96 -22.00 -7.54 16.91
C ALA A 96 -20.82 -6.81 16.24
N GLU A 97 -20.91 -5.49 16.05
CA GLU A 97 -19.82 -4.67 15.53
C GLU A 97 -18.58 -4.71 16.43
N LYS A 98 -18.77 -4.63 17.76
CA LYS A 98 -17.67 -4.78 18.71
C LYS A 98 -17.02 -6.15 18.63
N ALA A 99 -17.83 -7.22 18.56
CA ALA A 99 -17.31 -8.57 18.44
C ALA A 99 -16.49 -8.77 17.15
N ALA A 100 -16.96 -8.20 16.03
CA ALA A 100 -16.23 -8.21 14.76
C ALA A 100 -14.91 -7.44 14.85
N ALA A 101 -14.92 -6.22 15.41
CA ALA A 101 -13.72 -5.42 15.60
C ALA A 101 -12.70 -6.11 16.55
N GLU A 102 -13.18 -6.79 17.60
CA GLU A 102 -12.32 -7.58 18.47
C GLU A 102 -11.73 -8.81 17.77
N GLN A 103 -12.47 -9.46 16.86
CA GLN A 103 -11.93 -10.54 16.03
C GLN A 103 -10.83 -10.03 15.10
N GLU A 104 -11.08 -8.93 14.39
CA GLU A 104 -10.08 -8.29 13.52
C GLU A 104 -8.83 -7.88 14.29
N LEU A 105 -9.00 -7.34 15.51
CA LEU A 105 -7.88 -6.96 16.38
C LEU A 105 -7.06 -8.19 16.82
N ARG A 106 -7.73 -9.29 17.17
CA ARG A 106 -7.04 -10.56 17.50
C ARG A 106 -6.26 -11.10 16.32
N GLU A 107 -6.86 -11.16 15.14
CA GLU A 107 -6.19 -11.60 13.91
C GLU A 107 -5.00 -10.70 13.55
N ALA A 108 -5.15 -9.39 13.69
CA ALA A 108 -4.06 -8.45 13.46
C ALA A 108 -2.91 -8.64 14.46
N ALA A 109 -3.24 -8.85 15.75
CA ALA A 109 -2.24 -9.11 16.78
C ALA A 109 -1.48 -10.43 16.53
N GLU A 110 -2.18 -11.50 16.12
CA GLU A 110 -1.56 -12.77 15.74
C GLU A 110 -0.62 -12.60 14.54
N LYS A 111 -1.06 -11.85 13.52
CA LYS A 111 -0.21 -11.52 12.35
C LYS A 111 1.06 -10.76 12.76
N ILE A 112 0.97 -9.82 13.71
CA ILE A 112 2.14 -9.08 14.20
C ILE A 112 3.14 -10.03 14.89
N ILE A 113 2.67 -10.95 15.72
CA ILE A 113 3.54 -11.94 16.38
C ILE A 113 4.23 -12.84 15.35
N PHE A 114 3.48 -13.31 14.34
CA PHE A 114 4.05 -14.12 13.27
C PHE A 114 5.09 -13.36 12.45
N LEU A 115 4.84 -12.08 12.13
CA LEU A 115 5.79 -11.23 11.43
C LEU A 115 7.08 -11.01 12.23
N ASP A 116 7.01 -10.85 13.55
CA ASP A 116 8.21 -10.71 14.38
C ASP A 116 9.09 -11.97 14.33
N GLN A 117 8.46 -13.15 14.36
CA GLN A 117 9.15 -14.43 14.18
C GLN A 117 9.78 -14.56 12.79
N GLU A 118 9.07 -14.17 11.74
CA GLU A 118 9.61 -14.15 10.37
C GLU A 118 10.79 -13.20 10.24
N ILE A 119 10.74 -12.01 10.84
CA ILE A 119 11.85 -11.04 10.84
C ILE A 119 13.08 -11.63 11.51
N VAL A 120 12.93 -12.30 12.66
CA VAL A 120 14.06 -12.94 13.35
C VAL A 120 14.66 -14.06 12.49
N GLN A 121 13.82 -14.89 11.87
CA GLN A 121 14.30 -15.94 10.96
C GLN A 121 14.99 -15.36 9.73
N LEU A 122 14.44 -14.30 9.12
CA LEU A 122 15.00 -13.64 7.97
C LEU A 122 16.36 -13.01 8.30
N ARG A 123 16.48 -12.33 9.45
CA ARG A 123 17.76 -11.79 9.92
C ARG A 123 18.80 -12.87 10.14
N ARG A 124 18.41 -14.00 10.72
CA ARG A 124 19.33 -15.15 10.91
C ARG A 124 19.81 -15.71 9.58
N LYS A 125 18.89 -15.94 8.63
CA LYS A 125 19.22 -16.43 7.28
C LYS A 125 20.12 -15.44 6.54
N ALA A 126 19.80 -14.14 6.58
CA ALA A 126 20.60 -13.11 5.94
C ALA A 126 22.03 -13.04 6.52
N ALA A 127 22.19 -13.20 7.84
CA ALA A 127 23.50 -13.24 8.47
C ALA A 127 24.33 -14.45 8.03
N GLU A 128 23.69 -15.64 7.96
CA GLU A 128 24.33 -16.88 7.50
C GLU A 128 24.72 -16.80 6.02
N GLU A 129 23.80 -16.36 5.16
CA GLU A 129 24.04 -16.16 3.73
C GLU A 129 25.12 -15.10 3.47
N SER A 130 25.15 -14.03 4.26
CA SER A 130 26.18 -13.00 4.16
C SER A 130 27.56 -13.55 4.49
N ALA A 131 27.69 -14.37 5.55
CA ALA A 131 28.95 -15.01 5.91
C ALA A 131 29.45 -15.97 4.82
N VAL A 132 28.57 -16.83 4.30
CA VAL A 132 28.89 -17.76 3.20
C VAL A 132 29.28 -17.01 1.93
N THR A 133 28.57 -15.92 1.61
CA THR A 133 28.87 -15.09 0.44
C THR A 133 30.21 -14.38 0.59
N ALA A 134 30.50 -13.84 1.78
CA ALA A 134 31.78 -13.19 2.07
C ALA A 134 32.96 -14.15 1.89
N GLU A 135 32.84 -15.38 2.40
CA GLU A 135 33.86 -16.42 2.23
C GLU A 135 34.06 -16.80 0.76
N ARG A 136 32.97 -17.01 0.02
CA ARG A 136 33.04 -17.31 -1.42
C ARG A 136 33.68 -16.17 -2.22
N VAL A 137 33.35 -14.92 -1.90
CA VAL A 137 33.95 -13.75 -2.54
C VAL A 137 35.44 -13.68 -2.24
N ALA A 138 35.85 -13.88 -0.98
CA ALA A 138 37.26 -13.90 -0.60
C ALA A 138 38.03 -15.01 -1.34
N GLU A 139 37.48 -16.23 -1.39
CA GLU A 139 38.11 -17.34 -2.11
C GLU A 139 38.24 -17.05 -3.61
N SER A 140 37.17 -16.55 -4.23
CA SER A 140 37.21 -16.16 -5.66
C SER A 140 38.20 -15.03 -5.91
N GLY A 141 38.30 -14.06 -5.01
CA GLY A 141 39.27 -12.97 -5.04
C GLY A 141 40.71 -13.47 -4.98
N HIS A 142 41.03 -14.39 -4.06
CA HIS A 142 42.38 -14.98 -3.97
C HIS A 142 42.77 -15.75 -5.23
N ARG A 143 41.83 -16.51 -5.81
CA ARG A 143 42.06 -17.24 -7.07
C ARG A 143 42.31 -16.27 -8.22
N GLU A 144 41.56 -15.18 -8.28
CA GLU A 144 41.72 -14.18 -9.35
C GLU A 144 43.02 -13.40 -9.21
N ILE A 145 43.40 -12.99 -7.99
CA ILE A 145 44.72 -12.39 -7.71
C ILE A 145 45.83 -13.32 -8.19
N SER A 146 45.76 -14.61 -7.85
CA SER A 146 46.77 -15.59 -8.26
C SER A 146 46.87 -15.74 -9.79
N ARG A 147 45.73 -15.70 -10.49
CA ARG A 147 45.69 -15.72 -11.97
C ARG A 147 46.30 -14.46 -12.57
N ILE A 148 45.96 -13.29 -12.03
CA ILE A 148 46.50 -12.00 -12.48
C ILE A 148 48.01 -11.97 -12.28
N GLU A 149 48.52 -12.45 -11.15
CA GLU A 149 49.96 -12.52 -10.92
C GLU A 149 50.67 -13.44 -11.91
N GLN A 150 50.09 -14.61 -12.19
CA GLN A 150 50.65 -15.55 -13.17
C GLN A 150 50.65 -14.95 -14.59
N ALA A 151 49.53 -14.34 -15.01
CA ALA A 151 49.42 -13.65 -16.29
C ALA A 151 50.42 -12.50 -16.41
N SER A 152 50.51 -11.66 -15.38
CA SER A 152 51.46 -10.54 -15.33
C SER A 152 52.92 -11.02 -15.41
N ARG A 153 53.29 -12.07 -14.68
CA ARG A 153 54.64 -12.67 -14.77
C ARG A 153 54.92 -13.21 -16.18
N ALA A 154 53.94 -13.86 -16.80
CA ALA A 154 54.07 -14.37 -18.16
C ALA A 154 54.28 -13.22 -19.16
N GLU A 155 53.48 -12.16 -19.07
CA GLU A 155 53.57 -10.95 -19.89
C GLU A 155 54.92 -10.24 -19.71
N ILE A 156 55.36 -10.01 -18.48
CA ILE A 156 56.69 -9.42 -18.19
C ILE A 156 57.78 -10.26 -18.82
N SER A 157 57.72 -11.60 -18.69
CA SER A 157 58.73 -12.48 -19.27
C SER A 157 58.74 -12.40 -20.81
N ALA A 158 57.57 -12.28 -21.44
CA ALA A 158 57.43 -12.16 -22.89
C ALA A 158 57.96 -10.81 -23.38
N ALA A 159 57.59 -9.72 -22.70
CA ALA A 159 58.09 -8.38 -22.97
C ALA A 159 59.61 -8.30 -22.81
N GLN A 160 60.18 -8.90 -21.77
CA GLN A 160 61.62 -8.98 -21.57
C GLN A 160 62.32 -9.74 -22.71
N ARG A 161 61.76 -10.86 -23.18
CA ARG A 161 62.30 -11.61 -24.32
C ARG A 161 62.25 -10.78 -25.62
N ALA A 162 61.13 -10.11 -25.87
CA ALA A 162 60.97 -9.23 -27.03
C ALA A 162 61.97 -8.08 -27.01
N ALA A 163 62.07 -7.35 -25.90
CA ALA A 163 63.02 -6.25 -25.72
C ALA A 163 64.48 -6.72 -25.88
N ARG A 164 64.84 -7.88 -25.33
CA ARG A 164 66.19 -8.45 -25.52
C ARG A 164 66.47 -8.79 -26.98
N LEU A 165 65.49 -9.30 -27.71
CA LEU A 165 65.65 -9.61 -29.13
C LEU A 165 65.84 -8.34 -29.96
N GLU A 166 65.04 -7.30 -29.67
CA GLU A 166 65.13 -5.99 -30.32
C GLU A 166 66.48 -5.31 -30.07
N LEU A 167 66.98 -5.34 -28.83
CA LEU A 167 68.31 -4.82 -28.51
C LEU A 167 69.42 -5.60 -29.23
N LYS A 168 69.31 -6.92 -29.34
CA LYS A 168 70.26 -7.74 -30.08
C LYS A 168 70.26 -7.42 -31.57
N SER A 169 69.09 -7.25 -32.19
CA SER A 169 68.99 -6.89 -33.60
C SER A 169 69.56 -5.49 -33.86
N LEU A 170 69.27 -4.53 -32.98
CA LEU A 170 69.81 -3.16 -33.09
C LEU A 170 71.33 -3.15 -32.96
N ALA A 171 71.87 -3.84 -31.94
CA ALA A 171 73.32 -3.96 -31.75
C ALA A 171 74.01 -4.67 -32.92
N GLY A 172 73.40 -5.74 -33.45
CA GLY A 172 73.88 -6.44 -34.64
C GLY A 172 73.90 -5.54 -35.88
N GLY A 173 72.82 -4.77 -36.09
CA GLY A 173 72.74 -3.78 -37.18
C GLY A 173 73.84 -2.73 -37.09
N MET A 174 74.02 -2.11 -35.91
CA MET A 174 75.08 -1.13 -35.68
C MET A 174 76.48 -1.72 -35.86
N ALA A 175 76.71 -2.96 -35.41
CA ALA A 175 77.99 -3.62 -35.58
C ALA A 175 78.31 -3.87 -37.06
N VAL A 176 77.34 -4.35 -37.84
CA VAL A 176 77.49 -4.56 -39.30
C VAL A 176 77.72 -3.23 -40.02
N GLU A 177 77.00 -2.17 -39.65
CA GLU A 177 77.18 -0.83 -40.21
C GLU A 177 78.61 -0.31 -39.97
N ARG A 178 79.09 -0.38 -38.73
CA ARG A 178 80.45 0.04 -38.35
C ARG A 178 81.53 -0.81 -39.02
N ALA A 179 81.35 -2.12 -39.07
CA ALA A 179 82.27 -3.03 -39.76
C ALA A 179 82.32 -2.73 -41.27
N SER A 180 81.17 -2.49 -41.90
CA SER A 180 81.09 -2.12 -43.32
C SER A 180 81.79 -0.80 -43.61
N ALA A 181 81.62 0.20 -42.74
CA ALA A 181 82.32 1.47 -42.84
C ALA A 181 83.84 1.30 -42.72
N LEU A 182 84.31 0.47 -41.78
CA LEU A 182 85.73 0.18 -41.58
C LEU A 182 86.34 -0.61 -42.75
N VAL A 183 85.62 -1.59 -43.30
CA VAL A 183 86.05 -2.36 -44.48
C VAL A 183 86.18 -1.43 -45.69
N ARG A 184 85.20 -0.56 -45.92
CA ARG A 184 85.26 0.44 -47.01
C ARG A 184 86.44 1.39 -46.85
N SER A 185 86.71 1.90 -45.65
CA SER A 185 87.83 2.83 -45.42
C SER A 185 89.21 2.17 -45.56
N ARG A 186 89.32 0.87 -45.30
CA ARG A 186 90.58 0.11 -45.41
C ARG A 186 90.75 -0.62 -46.76
N MET A 187 89.84 -0.47 -47.71
CA MET A 187 89.88 -1.23 -48.99
C MET A 187 90.82 -0.58 -50.03
N ASP A 188 92.06 -1.04 -50.10
CA ASP A 188 93.05 -0.64 -51.13
C ASP A 188 93.10 -1.63 -52.31
N ALA A 189 93.90 -1.33 -53.34
CA ALA A 189 94.03 -2.17 -54.54
C ALA A 189 94.71 -3.52 -54.24
N ASN A 190 95.69 -3.54 -53.33
CA ASN A 190 96.43 -4.76 -52.95
C ASN A 190 95.54 -5.75 -52.19
N ARG A 191 94.73 -5.28 -51.22
CA ARG A 191 93.79 -6.12 -50.48
C ARG A 191 92.70 -6.69 -51.37
N ARG A 192 92.22 -5.93 -52.36
CA ARG A 192 91.26 -6.43 -53.37
C ARG A 192 91.84 -7.58 -54.19
N ALA A 193 93.08 -7.43 -54.68
CA ALA A 193 93.76 -8.50 -55.43
C ALA A 193 93.96 -9.76 -54.58
N ALA A 194 94.37 -9.61 -53.31
CA ALA A 194 94.53 -10.73 -52.38
C ALA A 194 93.22 -11.49 -52.11
N LEU A 195 92.10 -10.77 -51.94
CA LEU A 195 90.77 -11.38 -51.79
C LEU A 195 90.37 -12.18 -53.04
N PHE A 196 90.65 -11.65 -54.23
CA PHE A 196 90.34 -12.32 -55.50
C PHE A 196 91.12 -13.64 -55.64
N GLN A 197 92.41 -13.63 -55.33
CA GLN A 197 93.23 -14.84 -55.35
C GLN A 197 92.78 -15.88 -54.32
N THR A 198 92.40 -15.44 -53.12
CA THR A 198 91.87 -16.34 -52.08
C THR A 198 90.53 -16.95 -52.49
N PHE A 199 89.66 -16.19 -53.17
CA PHE A 199 88.39 -16.69 -53.70
C PHE A 199 88.61 -17.73 -54.79
N LEU A 200 89.50 -17.47 -55.75
CA LEU A 200 89.86 -18.42 -56.81
C LEU A 200 90.43 -19.72 -56.22
N ALA A 201 91.32 -19.62 -55.22
CA ALA A 201 91.86 -20.79 -54.53
C ALA A 201 90.77 -21.62 -53.83
N ARG A 202 89.78 -20.96 -53.20
CA ARG A 202 88.67 -21.64 -52.52
C ARG A 202 87.69 -22.30 -53.49
N LEU A 203 87.54 -21.74 -54.70
CA LEU A 203 86.73 -22.34 -55.77
C LEU A 203 87.43 -23.55 -56.37
N ALA A 204 88.73 -23.45 -56.64
CA ALA A 204 89.56 -24.56 -57.11
C ALA A 204 89.58 -25.74 -56.12
N GLY A 205 89.64 -25.46 -54.81
CA GLY A 205 89.60 -26.49 -53.77
C GLY A 205 88.21 -27.10 -53.49
N ARG A 206 87.12 -26.57 -54.06
CA ARG A 206 85.76 -27.15 -54.00
C ARG A 206 85.39 -27.93 -55.27
N ALA A 207 86.10 -27.67 -56.37
CA ALA A 207 85.92 -28.36 -57.65
C ALA A 207 86.71 -29.68 -57.74
N ASN A 208 87.41 -30.06 -56.67
CA ASN A 208 88.14 -31.31 -56.49
C ASN A 208 87.55 -32.04 -55.28
#